data_AF-A0ABC9EAZ4-F1
#
_entry.id   AF-A0ABC9EAZ4-F1
#
_cell.length_a   1.000
_cell.length_b   1.000
_cell.length_c   1.000
_cell.angle_alpha   90.00
_cell.angle_beta   90.00
_cell.angle_gamma   90.00
#
_symmetry.space_group_name_H-M   'P 1'
#
loop_
_entity.id
_entity.type
_entity.pdbx_description
1 polymer ?
#
loop_
_entity_poly.entity_id
_entity_poly.type
_entity_poly.pdbx_seq_one_letter_code
_entity_poly.pdbx_strand_id
1 'polypeptide(L)'
;MHCLCLAYVADHVRPRRRAAAFALLSGVSAAGFVSGTLTARFLATSSTFQVAAAVATAAALYLRAFLPDSGGVSCSDDDQACDPLLQASSSSASSSDEELSPRLPPHKAGLPSLSDMLTLLTGSLAMSGAATITFFYSLGEHGLQTALLYYLKAQFGYSKDEFANLLLIVGAAGMLSQLTVMPILAPILGEEILLIVGLLGGCTHVFLYGIAWSYWVPYLSAAFVILSAFVHPSIRTNVSKNVASNEQGIAQGCISGISSFGGILGPLIFTPLTAWVLSETGPFNFKGFSVLCAGICTVIAFIISLRMRGAQSSACKKSIVQQEQA
;
A
#
# COMPACT_ATOMS: atom_id res chain seq x y z
N MET A 1 -2.35 4.84 11.06
CA MET A 1 -3.16 5.92 10.43
C MET A 1 -3.63 5.58 9.02
N HIS A 2 -2.75 5.15 8.09
CA HIS A 2 -3.15 4.87 6.70
C HIS A 2 -4.25 3.81 6.54
N CYS A 3 -4.22 2.72 7.31
CA CYS A 3 -5.19 1.61 7.16
C CYS A 3 -6.65 2.03 7.44
N LEU A 4 -6.87 2.86 8.46
CA LEU A 4 -8.21 3.35 8.81
C LEU A 4 -8.76 4.32 7.77
N CYS A 5 -7.91 5.22 7.25
CA CYS A 5 -8.30 6.12 6.17
C CYS A 5 -8.66 5.34 4.89
N LEU A 6 -7.91 4.28 4.59
CA LEU A 6 -8.17 3.41 3.44
C LEU A 6 -9.48 2.64 3.62
N ALA A 7 -9.76 2.08 4.80
CA ALA A 7 -11.02 1.42 5.09
C ALA A 7 -12.21 2.39 4.95
N TYR A 8 -12.09 3.59 5.54
CA TYR A 8 -13.12 4.63 5.44
C TYR A 8 -13.43 5.02 3.98
N VAL A 9 -12.40 5.24 3.16
CA VAL A 9 -12.58 5.52 1.72
C VAL A 9 -13.26 4.37 1.00
N ALA A 10 -12.93 3.13 1.36
CA ALA A 10 -13.51 1.94 0.74
C ALA A 10 -15.02 1.84 1.04
N ASP A 11 -15.44 2.16 2.26
CA ASP A 11 -16.84 2.08 2.70
C ASP A 11 -17.71 3.20 2.12
N HIS A 12 -17.18 4.42 2.01
CA HIS A 12 -17.96 5.59 1.59
C HIS A 12 -17.89 5.93 0.09
N VAL A 13 -16.95 5.36 -0.66
CA VAL A 13 -16.78 5.65 -2.10
C VAL A 13 -17.36 4.54 -2.98
N ARG A 14 -18.15 4.94 -3.99
CA ARG A 14 -18.71 4.01 -4.99
C ARG A 14 -17.61 3.19 -5.68
N PRO A 15 -17.80 1.89 -5.96
CA PRO A 15 -16.76 1.01 -6.52
C PRO A 15 -16.06 1.55 -7.78
N ARG A 16 -16.79 2.26 -8.66
CA ARG A 16 -16.23 2.87 -9.88
C ARG A 16 -15.23 4.02 -9.62
N ARG A 17 -15.31 4.67 -8.46
CA ARG A 17 -14.44 5.81 -8.08
C ARG A 17 -13.43 5.48 -6.97
N ARG A 18 -13.47 4.26 -6.40
CA ARG A 18 -12.56 3.85 -5.31
C ARG A 18 -11.10 3.95 -5.71
N ALA A 19 -10.74 3.51 -6.91
CA ALA A 19 -9.39 3.62 -7.43
C ALA A 19 -8.89 5.08 -7.45
N ALA A 20 -9.73 6.01 -7.93
CA ALA A 20 -9.41 7.44 -7.94
C ALA A 20 -9.29 8.02 -6.51
N ALA A 21 -10.15 7.60 -5.58
CA ALA A 21 -10.10 8.07 -4.20
C ALA A 21 -8.86 7.55 -3.44
N PHE A 22 -8.52 6.27 -3.61
CA PHE A 22 -7.28 5.70 -3.08
C PHE A 22 -6.03 6.36 -3.68
N ALA A 23 -6.08 6.66 -4.97
CA ALA A 23 -5.03 7.41 -5.64
C ALA A 23 -4.90 8.81 -5.05
N LEU A 24 -5.99 9.55 -4.89
CA LEU A 24 -5.99 10.89 -4.30
C LEU A 24 -5.37 10.88 -2.88
N LEU A 25 -5.78 9.93 -2.04
CA LEU A 25 -5.24 9.79 -0.68
C LEU A 25 -3.73 9.55 -0.71
N SER A 26 -3.26 8.68 -1.61
CA SER A 26 -1.84 8.41 -1.79
C SER A 26 -1.11 9.64 -2.36
N GLY A 27 -1.75 10.38 -3.26
CA GLY A 27 -1.19 11.55 -3.95
C GLY A 27 -0.94 12.72 -3.00
N VAL A 28 -1.77 12.88 -1.98
CA VAL A 28 -1.54 13.84 -0.89
C VAL A 28 -0.28 13.45 -0.10
N SER A 29 -0.08 12.17 0.21
CA SER A 29 1.16 11.70 0.85
C SER A 29 2.39 11.93 -0.03
N ALA A 30 2.28 11.68 -1.34
CA ALA A 30 3.36 11.95 -2.29
C ALA A 30 3.69 13.45 -2.39
N ALA A 31 2.68 14.33 -2.41
CA ALA A 31 2.87 15.78 -2.38
C ALA A 31 3.57 16.24 -1.08
N GLY A 32 3.21 15.64 0.06
CA GLY A 32 3.91 15.84 1.34
C GLY A 32 5.38 15.43 1.27
N PHE A 33 5.68 14.28 0.67
CA PHE A 33 7.05 13.81 0.47
C PHE A 33 7.88 14.75 -0.43
N VAL A 34 7.31 15.22 -1.56
CA VAL A 34 7.97 16.16 -2.48
C VAL A 34 8.22 17.50 -1.81
N SER A 35 7.20 18.08 -1.18
CA SER A 35 7.31 19.36 -0.49
C SER A 35 8.28 19.29 0.70
N GLY A 36 8.28 18.19 1.46
CA GLY A 36 9.25 17.95 2.54
C GLY A 36 10.68 17.86 2.03
N THR A 37 10.91 17.09 0.95
CA THR A 37 12.24 16.94 0.32
C THR A 37 12.75 18.28 -0.23
N LEU A 38 11.86 19.07 -0.83
CA LEU A 38 12.21 20.39 -1.36
C LEU A 38 12.53 21.38 -0.23
N THR A 39 11.71 21.42 0.81
CA THR A 39 11.91 22.33 1.95
C THR A 39 13.20 21.99 2.70
N ALA A 40 13.51 20.70 2.87
CA ALA A 40 14.75 20.25 3.50
C ALA A 40 16.03 20.77 2.82
N ARG A 41 15.95 21.14 1.52
CA ARG A 41 17.09 21.73 0.79
C ARG A 41 17.40 23.17 1.21
N PHE A 42 16.40 23.90 1.69
CA PHE A 42 16.54 25.30 2.11
C PHE A 42 16.69 25.44 3.63
N LEU A 43 16.56 24.35 4.38
CA LEU A 43 16.69 24.32 5.83
C LEU A 43 18.12 23.96 6.25
N ALA A 44 18.63 24.68 7.25
CA ALA A 44 19.84 24.27 7.94
C ALA A 44 19.59 22.98 8.73
N THR A 45 20.58 22.09 8.80
CA THR A 45 20.49 20.78 9.49
C THR A 45 20.07 20.90 10.95
N SER A 46 20.41 22.02 11.61
CA SER A 46 20.03 22.34 12.99
C SER A 46 18.54 22.69 13.14
N SER A 47 17.93 23.27 12.10
CA SER A 47 16.54 23.75 12.12
C SER A 47 15.54 22.75 11.55
N THR A 48 15.99 21.73 10.80
CA THR A 48 15.11 20.74 10.16
C THR A 48 14.17 20.05 11.14
N PHE A 49 14.70 19.61 12.29
CA PHE A 49 13.88 18.94 13.32
C PHE A 49 12.87 19.90 13.98
N GLN A 50 13.25 21.15 14.20
CA GLN A 50 12.36 22.16 14.79
C GLN A 50 11.19 22.49 13.87
N VAL A 51 11.47 22.67 12.57
CA VAL A 51 10.43 22.93 11.57
C VAL A 51 9.52 21.72 11.41
N ALA A 52 10.06 20.50 11.37
CA ALA A 52 9.25 19.29 11.33
C ALA A 52 8.32 19.16 12.55
N ALA A 53 8.83 19.47 13.74
CA ALA A 53 8.03 19.47 14.97
C ALA A 53 6.92 20.53 14.92
N ALA A 54 7.23 21.76 14.51
CA ALA A 54 6.25 22.84 14.41
C ALA A 54 5.12 22.51 13.41
N VAL A 55 5.47 21.96 12.24
CA VAL A 55 4.49 21.52 11.22
C VAL A 55 3.62 20.38 11.77
N ALA A 56 4.22 19.42 12.48
CA ALA A 56 3.46 18.33 13.11
C ALA A 56 2.50 18.84 14.19
N THR A 57 2.93 19.79 15.03
CA THR A 57 2.07 20.43 16.03
C THR A 57 0.94 21.22 15.38
N ALA A 58 1.22 21.99 14.33
CA ALA A 58 0.20 22.72 13.58
C ALA A 58 -0.83 21.76 12.95
N ALA A 59 -0.37 20.63 12.37
CA ALA A 59 -1.25 19.61 11.84
C ALA A 59 -2.14 18.98 12.93
N ALA A 60 -1.59 18.69 14.12
CA ALA A 60 -2.36 18.16 15.24
C ALA A 60 -3.42 19.17 15.75
N LEU A 61 -3.07 20.46 15.84
CA LEU A 61 -4.01 21.52 16.20
C LEU A 61 -5.11 21.68 15.14
N TYR A 62 -4.75 21.63 13.86
CA TYR A 62 -5.71 21.67 12.76
C TYR A 62 -6.70 20.50 12.83
N LEU A 63 -6.21 19.28 13.01
CA LEU A 63 -7.06 18.10 13.18
C LEU A 63 -7.99 18.26 14.39
N ARG A 64 -7.48 18.75 15.52
CA ARG A 64 -8.30 18.98 16.71
C ARG A 64 -9.37 20.06 16.52
N ALA A 65 -9.11 21.07 15.71
CA ALA A 65 -10.03 22.19 15.51
C ALA A 65 -11.08 21.92 14.41
N PHE A 66 -10.70 21.18 13.35
CA PHE A 66 -11.50 21.08 12.13
C PHE A 66 -11.98 19.66 11.79
N LEU A 67 -11.47 18.61 12.44
CA LEU A 67 -12.08 17.29 12.33
C LEU A 67 -13.22 17.24 13.35
N PRO A 68 -14.50 17.23 12.92
CA PRO A 68 -15.59 16.95 13.84
C PRO A 68 -15.35 15.54 14.38
N ASP A 69 -15.49 15.35 15.69
CA ASP A 69 -15.58 14.00 16.23
C ASP A 69 -16.74 13.31 15.50
N SER A 70 -16.45 12.27 14.71
CA SER A 70 -17.47 11.39 14.12
C SER A 70 -18.18 10.54 15.19
N GLY A 71 -18.42 11.11 16.37
CA GLY A 71 -19.20 10.58 17.49
C GLY A 71 -20.45 11.43 17.77
N GLY A 72 -21.05 12.02 16.72
CA GLY A 72 -22.18 12.94 16.86
C GLY A 72 -23.27 12.74 15.80
N VAL A 73 -23.64 11.50 15.48
CA VAL A 73 -25.05 11.24 15.15
C VAL A 73 -25.74 10.99 16.48
N SER A 74 -26.35 12.05 16.98
CA SER A 74 -27.26 12.06 18.12
C SER A 74 -28.37 11.01 17.94
N CYS A 75 -28.22 9.87 18.61
CA CYS A 75 -29.35 9.30 19.34
C CYS A 75 -29.33 9.98 20.70
N SER A 76 -30.32 10.84 20.94
CA SER A 76 -30.51 11.54 22.20
C SER A 76 -30.80 10.57 23.34
N ASP A 77 -30.38 10.98 24.54
CA ASP A 77 -30.78 10.51 25.89
C ASP A 77 -30.31 9.07 26.21
N ASP A 78 -29.45 8.79 27.19
CA ASP A 78 -29.36 9.31 28.56
C ASP A 78 -27.96 9.05 29.19
N ASP A 79 -27.64 9.84 30.22
CA ASP A 79 -26.49 9.76 31.13
C ASP A 79 -26.15 8.35 31.64
N GLN A 80 -24.89 7.90 31.46
CA GLN A 80 -24.10 7.46 32.62
C GLN A 80 -22.59 7.32 32.37
N ALA A 81 -21.89 7.78 33.39
CA ALA A 81 -20.47 8.03 33.52
C ALA A 81 -19.55 6.80 33.46
N CYS A 82 -18.31 7.08 33.01
CA CYS A 82 -17.03 6.49 33.41
C CYS A 82 -16.82 4.96 33.29
N ASP A 83 -15.78 4.61 32.52
CA ASP A 83 -15.01 3.37 32.60
C ASP A 83 -14.90 2.76 34.00
N PRO A 84 -14.86 1.41 34.08
CA PRO A 84 -13.58 0.83 34.47
C PRO A 84 -13.22 -0.46 33.70
N LEU A 85 -12.17 -0.34 32.87
CA LEU A 85 -11.36 -1.44 32.31
C LEU A 85 -10.42 -2.09 33.36
N LEU A 86 -10.88 -2.25 34.61
CA LEU A 86 -10.14 -2.94 35.67
C LEU A 86 -11.10 -3.68 36.60
N GLN A 87 -11.55 -4.87 36.19
CA GLN A 87 -11.81 -5.92 37.18
C GLN A 87 -11.62 -7.30 36.58
N ALA A 88 -10.38 -7.79 36.71
CA ALA A 88 -10.13 -9.21 36.74
C ALA A 88 -10.81 -9.84 37.96
N SER A 89 -11.39 -11.01 37.74
CA SER A 89 -11.67 -12.05 38.75
C SER A 89 -12.74 -11.73 39.80
N SER A 90 -13.93 -12.31 39.66
CA SER A 90 -14.52 -13.23 40.66
C SER A 90 -15.97 -13.64 40.33
N SER A 91 -16.18 -14.96 40.32
CA SER A 91 -17.35 -15.72 40.81
C SER A 91 -18.80 -15.24 40.59
N SER A 92 -19.55 -16.16 39.98
CA SER A 92 -20.82 -16.77 40.43
C SER A 92 -22.16 -16.02 40.34
N ALA A 93 -23.10 -16.74 39.71
CA ALA A 93 -24.49 -16.97 40.09
C ALA A 93 -25.62 -16.06 39.56
N SER A 94 -26.45 -16.71 38.73
CA SER A 94 -27.92 -16.83 38.79
C SER A 94 -28.85 -15.69 38.38
N SER A 95 -29.84 -16.14 37.60
CA SER A 95 -31.28 -15.83 37.59
C SER A 95 -31.82 -14.90 36.50
N SER A 96 -33.00 -15.33 36.07
CA SER A 96 -33.81 -15.03 34.90
C SER A 96 -34.42 -13.63 34.90
N ASP A 97 -34.71 -13.07 33.72
CA ASP A 97 -36.10 -12.85 33.27
C ASP A 97 -36.15 -12.30 31.83
N GLU A 98 -37.23 -12.65 31.13
CA GLU A 98 -37.55 -12.27 29.76
C GLU A 98 -37.79 -10.75 29.60
N GLU A 99 -37.27 -10.14 28.53
CA GLU A 99 -38.03 -9.12 27.81
C GLU A 99 -37.68 -9.05 26.32
N LEU A 100 -38.75 -9.00 25.52
CA LEU A 100 -38.82 -9.15 24.08
C LEU A 100 -38.31 -7.88 23.37
N SER A 101 -37.05 -7.88 22.94
CA SER A 101 -36.49 -6.85 22.04
C SER A 101 -36.14 -7.42 20.66
N PRO A 102 -36.38 -6.66 19.55
CA PRO A 102 -36.07 -7.12 18.21
C PRO A 102 -34.56 -7.31 18.07
N ARG A 103 -34.14 -8.57 17.92
CA ARG A 103 -32.73 -8.95 17.76
C ARG A 103 -32.11 -8.26 16.54
N LEU A 104 -31.30 -7.23 16.76
CA LEU A 104 -30.16 -6.99 15.87
C LEU A 104 -29.28 -8.26 15.87
N PRO A 105 -28.73 -8.69 14.72
CA PRO A 105 -27.82 -9.81 14.68
C PRO A 105 -26.65 -9.53 15.64
N PRO A 106 -26.17 -10.56 16.38
CA PRO A 106 -25.13 -10.37 17.36
C PRO A 106 -23.88 -9.88 16.64
N HIS A 107 -23.55 -8.60 16.81
CA HIS A 107 -22.25 -8.08 16.41
C HIS A 107 -21.24 -8.81 17.28
N LYS A 108 -20.54 -9.81 16.72
CA LYS A 108 -19.41 -10.46 17.39
C LYS A 108 -18.39 -9.36 17.65
N ALA A 109 -18.44 -8.78 18.85
CA ALA A 109 -17.46 -7.83 19.38
C ALA A 109 -16.15 -8.53 19.75
N GLY A 110 -15.75 -9.53 18.96
CA GLY A 110 -14.47 -10.23 19.08
C GLY A 110 -13.58 -9.79 17.94
N LEU A 111 -12.33 -9.44 18.26
CA LEU A 111 -11.29 -9.26 17.26
C LEU A 111 -11.27 -10.53 16.37
N PRO A 112 -11.31 -10.41 15.03
CA PRO A 112 -11.29 -11.58 14.15
C PRO A 112 -10.06 -12.44 14.44
N SER A 113 -10.24 -13.74 14.52
CA SER A 113 -9.14 -14.68 14.74
C SER A 113 -8.19 -14.67 13.53
N LEU A 114 -6.91 -15.00 13.73
CA LEU A 114 -5.95 -15.18 12.63
C LEU A 114 -6.43 -16.24 11.62
N SER A 115 -7.17 -17.24 12.08
CA SER A 115 -7.81 -18.24 11.22
C SER A 115 -8.84 -17.62 10.28
N ASP A 116 -9.62 -16.66 10.77
CA ASP A 116 -10.70 -16.03 10.01
C ASP A 116 -10.11 -15.08 8.96
N MET A 117 -9.04 -14.37 9.33
CA MET A 117 -8.25 -13.57 8.39
C MET A 117 -7.62 -14.42 7.28
N LEU A 118 -7.04 -15.57 7.65
CA LEU A 118 -6.44 -16.49 6.68
C LEU A 118 -7.51 -17.07 5.76
N THR A 119 -8.67 -17.44 6.32
CA THR A 119 -9.82 -17.95 5.57
C THR A 119 -10.34 -16.91 4.59
N LEU A 120 -10.41 -15.64 4.99
CA LEU A 120 -10.78 -14.53 4.09
C LEU A 120 -9.78 -14.38 2.93
N LEU A 121 -8.48 -14.36 3.24
CA LEU A 121 -7.43 -14.21 2.23
C LEU A 121 -7.35 -15.41 1.27
N THR A 122 -7.59 -16.62 1.75
CA THR A 122 -7.50 -17.85 0.96
C THR A 122 -8.83 -18.29 0.36
N GLY A 123 -9.94 -17.68 0.76
CA GLY A 123 -11.30 -18.08 0.38
C GLY A 123 -11.67 -17.81 -1.07
N SER A 124 -10.94 -16.93 -1.77
CA SER A 124 -11.12 -16.72 -3.21
C SER A 124 -9.79 -16.61 -3.95
N LEU A 125 -9.79 -17.04 -5.22
CA LEU A 125 -8.63 -16.89 -6.11
C LEU A 125 -8.23 -15.42 -6.27
N ALA A 126 -9.21 -14.50 -6.25
CA ALA A 126 -8.96 -13.06 -6.32
C ALA A 126 -8.22 -12.55 -5.07
N MET A 127 -8.64 -12.95 -3.86
CA MET A 127 -8.01 -12.52 -2.61
C MET A 127 -6.65 -13.15 -2.39
N SER A 128 -6.51 -14.44 -2.66
CA SER A 128 -5.23 -15.14 -2.56
C SER A 128 -4.21 -14.58 -3.57
N GLY A 129 -4.67 -14.31 -4.80
CA GLY A 129 -3.84 -13.67 -5.81
C GLY A 129 -3.44 -12.24 -5.43
N ALA A 130 -4.35 -11.42 -4.92
CA ALA A 130 -4.06 -10.06 -4.46
C ALA A 130 -3.08 -10.05 -3.27
N ALA A 131 -3.23 -10.98 -2.33
CA ALA A 131 -2.32 -11.19 -1.21
C ALA A 131 -0.90 -11.52 -1.70
N THR A 132 -0.80 -12.47 -2.64
CA THR A 132 0.49 -12.91 -3.20
C THR A 132 1.17 -11.80 -3.99
N ILE A 133 0.43 -11.08 -4.85
CA ILE A 133 0.93 -9.91 -5.57
C ILE A 133 1.44 -8.85 -4.58
N THR A 134 0.66 -8.55 -3.53
CA THR A 134 1.05 -7.57 -2.50
C THR A 134 2.35 -7.96 -1.82
N PHE A 135 2.51 -9.24 -1.46
CA PHE A 135 3.70 -9.74 -0.80
C PHE A 135 4.95 -9.56 -1.67
N PHE A 136 4.94 -10.11 -2.89
CA PHE A 136 6.11 -10.06 -3.78
C PHE A 136 6.42 -8.64 -4.26
N TYR A 137 5.39 -7.84 -4.55
CA TYR A 137 5.60 -6.44 -4.92
C TYR A 137 6.22 -5.64 -3.76
N SER A 138 5.70 -5.78 -2.54
CA SER A 138 6.24 -5.08 -1.37
C SER A 138 7.67 -5.53 -1.05
N LEU A 139 7.95 -6.83 -1.15
CA LEU A 139 9.29 -7.39 -0.95
C LEU A 139 10.29 -6.81 -1.96
N GLY A 140 9.92 -6.75 -3.25
CA GLY A 140 10.76 -6.19 -4.31
C GLY A 140 10.94 -4.68 -4.17
N GLU A 141 9.90 -3.93 -3.84
CA GLU A 141 9.95 -2.49 -3.65
C GLU A 141 10.89 -2.09 -2.49
N HIS A 142 10.74 -2.72 -1.33
CA HIS A 142 11.60 -2.45 -0.18
C HIS A 142 13.02 -2.97 -0.41
N GLY A 143 13.17 -4.08 -1.13
CA GLY A 143 14.46 -4.58 -1.59
C GLY A 143 15.21 -3.60 -2.49
N LEU A 144 14.52 -3.04 -3.49
CA LEU A 144 15.02 -1.97 -4.33
C LEU A 144 15.45 -0.77 -3.48
N GLN A 145 14.57 -0.25 -2.63
CA GLN A 145 14.84 0.96 -1.85
C GLN A 145 16.07 0.80 -0.93
N THR A 146 16.25 -0.40 -0.37
CA THR A 146 17.40 -0.76 0.45
C THR A 146 18.69 -0.80 -0.36
N ALA A 147 18.67 -1.45 -1.52
CA ALA A 147 19.88 -1.65 -2.34
C ALA A 147 20.28 -0.38 -3.14
N LEU A 148 19.31 0.43 -3.54
CA LEU A 148 19.47 1.50 -4.53
C LEU A 148 20.51 2.55 -4.12
N LEU A 149 20.46 3.04 -2.88
CA LEU A 149 21.38 4.08 -2.41
C LEU A 149 22.83 3.60 -2.43
N TYR A 150 23.09 2.38 -1.95
CA TYR A 150 24.43 1.79 -1.94
C TYR A 150 24.91 1.50 -3.36
N TYR A 151 24.04 0.94 -4.20
CA TYR A 151 24.34 0.65 -5.59
C TYR A 151 24.73 1.91 -6.38
N LEU A 152 23.89 2.95 -6.36
CA LEU A 152 24.14 4.18 -7.13
C LEU A 152 25.39 4.91 -6.63
N LYS A 153 25.66 4.87 -5.32
CA LYS A 153 26.91 5.41 -4.77
C LYS A 153 28.13 4.62 -5.25
N ALA A 154 28.07 3.28 -5.21
CA ALA A 154 29.19 2.43 -5.61
C ALA A 154 29.44 2.42 -7.13
N GLN A 155 28.38 2.57 -7.95
CA GLN A 155 28.48 2.54 -9.41
C GLN A 155 28.80 3.91 -10.01
N PHE A 156 28.18 4.99 -9.49
CA PHE A 156 28.23 6.32 -10.10
C PHE A 156 28.76 7.42 -9.19
N GLY A 157 29.05 7.12 -7.91
CA GLY A 157 29.54 8.12 -6.96
C GLY A 157 28.50 9.17 -6.58
N TYR A 158 27.20 8.86 -6.66
CA TYR A 158 26.12 9.80 -6.35
C TYR A 158 26.35 10.48 -5.00
N SER A 159 26.31 11.81 -5.01
CA SER A 159 26.35 12.62 -3.78
C SER A 159 24.92 12.85 -3.24
N LYS A 160 24.82 13.57 -2.13
CA LYS A 160 23.54 13.85 -1.47
C LYS A 160 22.58 14.62 -2.38
N ASP A 161 23.09 15.55 -3.19
CA ASP A 161 22.28 16.36 -4.10
C ASP A 161 21.62 15.50 -5.18
N GLU A 162 22.30 14.47 -5.66
CA GLU A 162 21.81 13.64 -6.77
C GLU A 162 20.83 12.59 -6.27
N PHE A 163 21.02 12.09 -5.06
CA PHE A 163 19.96 11.38 -4.35
C PHE A 163 18.73 12.26 -4.14
N ALA A 164 18.89 13.51 -3.70
CA ALA A 164 17.76 14.42 -3.50
C ALA A 164 17.03 14.71 -4.82
N ASN A 165 17.75 14.97 -5.91
CA ASN A 165 17.17 15.19 -7.23
C ASN A 165 16.42 13.95 -7.73
N LEU A 166 16.99 12.75 -7.55
CA LEU A 166 16.34 11.49 -7.92
C LEU A 166 15.06 11.26 -7.13
N LEU A 167 15.09 11.43 -5.80
CA LEU A 167 13.92 11.30 -4.93
C LEU A 167 12.84 12.33 -5.29
N LEU A 168 13.23 13.55 -5.66
CA LEU A 168 12.30 14.59 -6.10
C LEU A 168 11.59 14.20 -7.41
N ILE A 169 12.32 13.64 -8.38
CA ILE A 169 11.74 13.14 -9.63
C ILE A 169 10.78 11.97 -9.37
N VAL A 170 11.19 10.99 -8.56
CA VAL A 170 10.34 9.86 -8.17
C VAL A 170 9.06 10.36 -7.48
N GLY A 171 9.20 11.27 -6.52
CA GLY A 171 8.06 11.84 -5.79
C GLY A 171 7.14 12.65 -6.69
N ALA A 172 7.69 13.48 -7.59
CA ALA A 172 6.92 14.26 -8.54
C ALA A 172 6.16 13.38 -9.55
N ALA A 173 6.81 12.33 -10.07
CA ALA A 173 6.18 11.35 -10.95
C ALA A 173 5.06 10.58 -10.24
N GLY A 174 5.29 10.16 -8.99
CA GLY A 174 4.27 9.51 -8.16
C GLY A 174 3.08 10.43 -7.85
N MET A 175 3.35 11.68 -7.49
CA MET A 175 2.33 12.71 -7.25
C MET A 175 1.50 12.97 -8.51
N LEU A 176 2.16 13.17 -9.66
CA LEU A 176 1.48 13.36 -10.95
C LEU A 176 0.60 12.16 -11.30
N SER A 177 1.15 10.95 -11.16
CA SER A 177 0.41 9.72 -11.39
C SER A 177 -0.86 9.64 -10.54
N GLN A 178 -0.74 9.89 -9.25
CA GLN A 178 -1.82 9.67 -8.29
C GLN A 178 -2.88 10.78 -8.30
N LEU A 179 -2.49 12.03 -8.54
CA LEU A 179 -3.41 13.17 -8.57
C LEU A 179 -4.09 13.36 -9.93
N THR A 180 -3.46 12.91 -11.02
CA THR A 180 -3.99 13.16 -12.39
C THR A 180 -4.19 11.88 -13.19
N VAL A 181 -3.14 11.07 -13.38
CA VAL A 181 -3.18 9.97 -14.35
C VAL A 181 -4.12 8.85 -13.90
N MET A 182 -4.00 8.40 -12.65
CA MET A 182 -4.80 7.31 -12.09
C MET A 182 -6.30 7.66 -12.01
N PRO A 183 -6.73 8.85 -11.52
CA PRO A 183 -8.14 9.25 -11.56
C PRO A 183 -8.75 9.30 -12.98
N ILE A 184 -7.96 9.67 -14.00
CA ILE A 184 -8.42 9.72 -15.40
C ILE A 184 -8.51 8.33 -16.01
N LEU A 185 -7.49 7.48 -15.80
CA LEU A 185 -7.41 6.16 -16.45
C LEU A 185 -8.26 5.09 -15.74
N ALA A 186 -8.46 5.17 -14.42
CA ALA A 186 -9.25 4.21 -13.65
C ALA A 186 -10.66 3.95 -14.21
N PRO A 187 -11.49 4.97 -14.53
CA PRO A 187 -12.81 4.74 -15.09
C PRO A 187 -12.80 4.24 -16.54
N ILE A 188 -11.67 4.32 -17.25
CA ILE A 188 -11.54 3.96 -18.67
C ILE A 188 -11.01 2.52 -18.82
N LEU A 189 -9.91 2.19 -18.15
CA LEU A 189 -9.18 0.94 -18.33
C LEU A 189 -9.57 -0.15 -17.31
N GLY A 190 -10.15 0.25 -16.18
CA GLY A 190 -10.39 -0.66 -15.06
C GLY A 190 -9.12 -1.03 -14.29
N GLU A 191 -9.30 -1.57 -13.09
CA GLU A 191 -8.22 -1.72 -12.12
C GLU A 191 -7.31 -2.92 -12.39
N GLU A 192 -7.83 -3.98 -13.02
CA GLU A 192 -7.03 -5.13 -13.42
C GLU A 192 -6.00 -4.77 -14.50
N ILE A 193 -6.41 -3.97 -15.49
CA ILE A 193 -5.50 -3.49 -16.53
C ILE A 193 -4.49 -2.53 -15.93
N LEU A 194 -4.93 -1.61 -15.06
CA LEU A 194 -4.04 -0.68 -14.38
C LEU A 194 -3.02 -1.38 -13.48
N LEU A 195 -3.40 -2.47 -12.82
CA LEU A 195 -2.47 -3.30 -12.05
C LEU A 195 -1.39 -3.89 -12.96
N ILE A 196 -1.77 -4.44 -14.11
CA ILE A 196 -0.82 -5.02 -15.09
C ILE A 196 0.10 -3.93 -15.66
N VAL A 197 -0.45 -2.78 -16.06
CA VAL A 197 0.33 -1.65 -16.58
C VAL A 197 1.30 -1.13 -15.52
N GLY A 198 0.84 -1.00 -14.27
CA GLY A 198 1.68 -0.56 -13.17
C GLY A 198 2.79 -1.54 -12.83
N LEU A 199 2.50 -2.84 -12.79
CA LEU A 199 3.50 -3.88 -12.56
C LEU A 199 4.51 -3.96 -13.71
N LEU A 200 4.07 -3.80 -14.97
CA LEU A 200 4.96 -3.70 -16.13
C LEU A 200 5.89 -2.49 -16.01
N GLY A 201 5.34 -1.32 -15.68
CA GLY A 201 6.13 -0.11 -15.41
C GLY A 201 7.11 -0.30 -14.25
N GLY A 202 6.70 -1.01 -13.20
CA GLY A 202 7.54 -1.39 -12.07
C GLY A 202 8.69 -2.32 -12.47
N CYS A 203 8.43 -3.33 -13.31
CA CYS A 203 9.47 -4.18 -13.89
C CYS A 203 10.46 -3.35 -14.71
N THR A 204 9.98 -2.53 -15.65
CA THR A 204 10.84 -1.67 -16.47
C THR A 204 11.71 -0.76 -15.60
N HIS A 205 11.11 -0.12 -14.60
CA HIS A 205 11.78 0.74 -13.61
C HIS A 205 12.91 0.01 -12.85
N VAL A 206 12.61 -1.14 -12.24
CA VAL A 206 13.61 -1.86 -11.43
C VAL A 206 14.75 -2.40 -12.29
N PHE A 207 14.45 -2.96 -13.46
CA PHE A 207 15.47 -3.51 -14.35
C PHE A 207 16.35 -2.42 -14.96
N LEU A 208 15.77 -1.28 -15.38
CA LEU A 208 16.54 -0.13 -15.86
C LEU A 208 17.49 0.41 -14.79
N TYR A 209 17.08 0.43 -13.51
CA TYR A 209 18.00 0.75 -12.42
C TYR A 209 19.12 -0.29 -12.30
N GLY A 210 18.79 -1.58 -12.26
CA GLY A 210 19.78 -2.64 -12.05
C GLY A 210 20.85 -2.70 -13.14
N ILE A 211 20.49 -2.40 -14.40
CA ILE A 211 21.42 -2.43 -15.55
C ILE A 211 22.00 -1.07 -15.92
N ALA A 212 21.81 -0.04 -15.08
CA ALA A 212 22.19 1.32 -15.44
C ALA A 212 23.66 1.40 -15.88
N TRP A 213 23.86 1.78 -17.14
CA TRP A 213 25.18 1.86 -17.77
C TRP A 213 25.75 3.29 -17.75
N SER A 214 24.90 4.28 -17.47
CA SER A 214 25.27 5.68 -17.47
C SER A 214 24.54 6.45 -16.37
N TYR A 215 25.14 7.58 -15.99
CA TYR A 215 24.72 8.43 -14.88
C TYR A 215 23.27 8.93 -15.01
N TRP A 216 22.78 9.14 -16.24
CA TRP A 216 21.43 9.67 -16.51
C TRP A 216 20.33 8.59 -16.48
N VAL A 217 20.69 7.31 -16.62
CA VAL A 217 19.73 6.19 -16.72
C VAL A 217 18.87 6.04 -15.47
N PRO A 218 19.40 6.18 -14.23
CA PRO A 218 18.59 6.21 -13.02
C PRO A 218 17.47 7.26 -13.06
N TYR A 219 17.74 8.46 -13.58
CA TYR A 219 16.74 9.52 -13.71
C TYR A 219 15.67 9.21 -14.76
N LEU A 220 16.07 8.60 -15.90
CA LEU A 220 15.09 8.09 -16.87
C LEU A 220 14.22 7.00 -16.24
N SER A 221 14.83 6.08 -15.50
CA SER A 221 14.11 5.00 -14.82
C SER A 221 13.06 5.56 -13.86
N ALA A 222 13.41 6.59 -13.09
CA ALA A 222 12.48 7.27 -12.18
C ALA A 222 11.20 7.80 -12.87
N ALA A 223 11.23 8.12 -14.17
CA ALA A 223 10.04 8.53 -14.90
C ALA A 223 8.98 7.40 -14.99
N PHE A 224 9.40 6.13 -15.00
CA PHE A 224 8.48 4.98 -15.01
C PHE A 224 7.71 4.78 -13.71
N VAL A 225 8.08 5.50 -12.64
CA VAL A 225 7.28 5.57 -11.39
C VAL A 225 5.87 6.06 -11.66
N ILE A 226 5.68 6.88 -12.71
CA ILE A 226 4.34 7.34 -13.10
C ILE A 226 3.39 6.18 -13.40
N LEU A 227 3.91 5.05 -13.88
CA LEU A 227 3.14 3.83 -14.14
C LEU A 227 3.08 2.95 -12.88
N SER A 228 4.22 2.69 -12.22
CA SER A 228 4.25 1.79 -11.06
C SER A 228 3.40 2.27 -9.88
N ALA A 229 3.17 3.59 -9.77
CA ALA A 229 2.29 4.18 -8.77
C ALA A 229 0.82 3.69 -8.85
N PHE A 230 0.41 3.03 -9.94
CA PHE A 230 -0.93 2.41 -10.06
C PHE A 230 -1.10 1.14 -9.23
N VAL A 231 -0.01 0.45 -8.85
CA VAL A 231 -0.07 -0.90 -8.27
C VAL A 231 -0.86 -0.91 -6.96
N HIS A 232 -0.50 -0.07 -5.99
CA HIS A 232 -1.19 -0.01 -4.70
C HIS A 232 -2.69 0.33 -4.78
N PRO A 233 -3.12 1.42 -5.45
CA PRO A 233 -4.54 1.74 -5.53
C PRO A 233 -5.33 0.66 -6.31
N SER A 234 -4.71 0.01 -7.30
CA SER A 234 -5.35 -1.08 -8.05
C SER A 234 -5.55 -2.32 -7.19
N ILE A 235 -4.53 -2.76 -6.43
CA ILE A 235 -4.65 -3.88 -5.48
C ILE A 235 -5.74 -3.59 -4.45
N ARG A 236 -5.70 -2.42 -3.80
CA ARG A 236 -6.66 -2.05 -2.75
C ARG A 236 -8.09 -1.99 -3.28
N THR A 237 -8.27 -1.46 -4.49
CA THR A 237 -9.59 -1.42 -5.13
C THR A 237 -10.08 -2.81 -5.49
N ASN A 238 -9.23 -3.66 -6.07
CA ASN A 238 -9.58 -5.04 -6.40
C ASN A 238 -10.01 -5.80 -5.14
N VAL A 239 -9.24 -5.66 -4.05
CA VAL A 239 -9.59 -6.22 -2.74
C VAL A 239 -10.94 -5.72 -2.25
N SER A 240 -11.19 -4.41 -2.30
CA SER A 240 -12.46 -3.82 -1.85
C SER A 240 -13.69 -4.30 -2.62
N LYS A 241 -13.53 -4.82 -3.85
CA LYS A 241 -14.63 -5.31 -4.70
C LYS A 241 -14.97 -6.78 -4.45
N ASN A 242 -14.06 -7.54 -3.84
CA ASN A 242 -14.21 -8.98 -3.62
C ASN A 242 -14.58 -9.34 -2.17
N VAL A 243 -14.83 -8.33 -1.32
CA VAL A 243 -15.20 -8.52 0.09
C VAL A 243 -16.46 -7.73 0.41
N ALA A 244 -17.24 -8.20 1.38
CA ALA A 244 -18.43 -7.50 1.85
C ALA A 244 -18.06 -6.22 2.64
N SER A 245 -18.99 -5.26 2.74
CA SER A 245 -18.75 -3.98 3.44
C SER A 245 -18.32 -4.15 4.89
N ASN A 246 -18.91 -5.10 5.61
CA ASN A 246 -18.55 -5.46 6.98
C ASN A 246 -17.15 -6.09 7.12
N GLU A 247 -16.52 -6.52 6.03
CA GLU A 247 -15.21 -7.17 6.01
C GLU A 247 -14.10 -6.28 5.42
N GLN A 248 -14.43 -5.08 4.93
CA GLN A 248 -13.46 -4.21 4.25
C GLN A 248 -12.30 -3.81 5.16
N GLY A 249 -12.58 -3.46 6.42
CA GLY A 249 -11.54 -3.12 7.41
C GLY A 249 -10.57 -4.28 7.65
N ILE A 250 -11.09 -5.50 7.75
CA ILE A 250 -10.30 -6.72 7.94
C ILE A 250 -9.43 -6.96 6.69
N ALA A 251 -10.03 -6.95 5.50
CA ALA A 251 -9.34 -7.21 4.25
C ALA A 251 -8.21 -6.19 3.97
N GLN A 252 -8.48 -4.89 4.13
CA GLN A 252 -7.45 -3.85 3.96
C GLN A 252 -6.37 -3.92 5.05
N GLY A 253 -6.75 -4.29 6.27
CA GLY A 253 -5.83 -4.59 7.36
C GLY A 253 -4.88 -5.73 7.01
N CYS A 254 -5.41 -6.86 6.51
CA CYS A 254 -4.63 -8.01 6.06
C CYS A 254 -3.65 -7.67 4.93
N ILE A 255 -4.10 -6.96 3.89
CA ILE A 255 -3.24 -6.51 2.79
C ILE A 255 -2.12 -5.59 3.28
N SER A 256 -2.43 -4.68 4.20
CA SER A 256 -1.43 -3.80 4.81
C SER A 256 -0.44 -4.57 5.69
N GLY A 257 -0.91 -5.59 6.41
CA GLY A 257 -0.07 -6.51 7.19
C GLY A 257 0.88 -7.31 6.30
N ILE A 258 0.40 -7.87 5.19
CA ILE A 258 1.22 -8.59 4.20
C ILE A 258 2.29 -7.67 3.61
N SER A 259 1.90 -6.45 3.23
CA SER A 259 2.82 -5.45 2.70
C SER A 259 3.91 -5.09 3.72
N SER A 260 3.53 -4.91 4.99
CA SER A 260 4.46 -4.64 6.09
C SER A 260 5.42 -5.82 6.33
N PHE A 261 4.93 -7.06 6.27
CA PHE A 261 5.76 -8.25 6.40
C PHE A 261 6.77 -8.36 5.25
N GLY A 262 6.36 -8.10 4.00
CA GLY A 262 7.26 -7.98 2.86
C GLY A 262 8.30 -6.86 3.06
N GLY A 263 7.88 -5.74 3.64
CA GLY A 263 8.76 -4.61 3.96
C GLY A 263 9.78 -4.89 5.06
N ILE A 264 9.51 -5.80 5.99
CA ILE A 264 10.50 -6.30 6.96
C ILE A 264 11.50 -7.24 6.28
N LEU A 265 11.01 -8.16 5.44
CA LEU A 265 11.86 -9.12 4.74
C LEU A 265 12.76 -8.47 3.70
N GLY A 266 12.33 -7.37 3.06
CA GLY A 266 13.10 -6.64 2.05
C GLY A 266 14.51 -6.29 2.55
N PRO A 267 14.67 -5.42 3.55
CA PRO A 267 15.98 -5.08 4.09
C PRO A 267 16.74 -6.29 4.65
N LEU A 268 16.07 -7.26 5.29
CA LEU A 268 16.72 -8.45 5.84
C LEU A 268 17.40 -9.32 4.76
N ILE A 269 16.81 -9.41 3.58
CA ILE A 269 17.35 -10.19 2.45
C ILE A 269 18.32 -9.36 1.62
N PHE A 270 17.91 -8.14 1.24
CA PHE A 270 18.62 -7.34 0.25
C PHE A 270 19.79 -6.53 0.84
N THR A 271 19.79 -6.20 2.14
CA THR A 271 20.95 -5.53 2.77
C THR A 271 22.20 -6.42 2.73
N PRO A 272 22.19 -7.66 3.29
CA PRO A 272 23.38 -8.51 3.25
C PRO A 272 23.76 -8.91 1.82
N LEU A 273 22.78 -9.09 0.93
CA LEU A 273 23.03 -9.37 -0.48
C LEU A 273 23.77 -8.21 -1.16
N THR A 274 23.33 -6.98 -0.93
CA THR A 274 23.99 -5.77 -1.46
C THR A 274 25.39 -5.61 -0.88
N ALA A 275 25.56 -5.84 0.43
CA ALA A 275 26.85 -5.78 1.09
C ALA A 275 27.86 -6.80 0.52
N TRP A 276 27.40 -8.03 0.25
CA TRP A 276 28.23 -9.08 -0.33
C TRP A 276 28.61 -8.81 -1.80
N VAL A 277 27.69 -8.28 -2.61
CA VAL A 277 27.98 -7.94 -4.01
C VAL A 277 28.94 -6.75 -4.13
N LEU A 278 28.89 -5.82 -3.17
CA LEU A 278 29.74 -4.63 -3.16
C LEU A 278 31.05 -4.81 -2.38
N SER A 279 31.29 -5.96 -1.74
CA SER A 279 32.54 -6.22 -1.03
C SER A 279 33.70 -6.48 -2.00
N GLU A 280 34.93 -6.30 -1.53
CA GLU A 280 36.14 -6.62 -2.29
C GLU A 280 36.24 -8.12 -2.66
N THR A 281 35.53 -8.96 -1.92
CA THR A 281 35.42 -10.41 -2.12
C THR A 281 34.20 -10.83 -2.94
N GLY A 282 33.50 -9.87 -3.56
CA GLY A 282 32.28 -10.13 -4.33
C GLY A 282 32.54 -11.09 -5.50
N PRO A 283 31.64 -12.07 -5.74
CA PRO A 283 31.84 -13.12 -6.75
C PRO A 283 31.78 -12.63 -8.21
N PHE A 284 31.16 -11.48 -8.48
CA PHE A 284 30.99 -10.93 -9.82
C PHE A 284 30.99 -9.40 -9.81
N ASN A 285 31.55 -8.79 -10.86
CA ASN A 285 31.70 -7.34 -11.01
C ASN A 285 30.40 -6.65 -11.51
N PHE A 286 29.25 -7.09 -11.01
CA PHE A 286 27.95 -6.54 -11.38
C PHE A 286 27.24 -5.96 -10.15
N LYS A 287 27.50 -4.67 -9.88
CA LYS A 287 27.03 -3.96 -8.68
C LYS A 287 25.51 -3.86 -8.57
N GLY A 288 24.80 -3.94 -9.69
CA GLY A 288 23.33 -3.87 -9.76
C GLY A 288 22.60 -5.18 -9.47
N PHE A 289 23.31 -6.25 -9.11
CA PHE A 289 22.73 -7.58 -8.93
C PHE A 289 21.60 -7.62 -7.90
N SER A 290 21.80 -7.03 -6.73
CA SER A 290 20.79 -7.00 -5.66
C SER A 290 19.50 -6.30 -6.13
N VAL A 291 19.64 -5.24 -6.93
CA VAL A 291 18.51 -4.54 -7.56
C VAL A 291 17.78 -5.43 -8.58
N LEU A 292 18.51 -6.21 -9.38
CA LEU A 292 17.88 -7.18 -10.29
C LEU A 292 17.14 -8.29 -9.54
N CYS A 293 17.69 -8.80 -8.44
CA CYS A 293 17.00 -9.78 -7.58
C CYS A 293 15.69 -9.22 -7.03
N ALA A 294 15.67 -7.94 -6.62
CA ALA A 294 14.44 -7.26 -6.21
C ALA A 294 13.43 -7.16 -7.38
N GLY A 295 13.93 -6.93 -8.60
CA GLY A 295 13.14 -6.93 -9.83
C GLY A 295 12.48 -8.27 -10.14
N ILE A 296 13.11 -9.40 -9.79
CA ILE A 296 12.51 -10.73 -9.93
C ILE A 296 11.24 -10.84 -9.07
N CYS A 297 11.23 -10.29 -7.85
CA CYS A 297 10.02 -10.26 -7.03
C CYS A 297 8.89 -9.48 -7.72
N THR A 298 9.19 -8.33 -8.32
CA THR A 298 8.21 -7.55 -9.11
C THR A 298 7.73 -8.33 -10.34
N VAL A 299 8.60 -9.08 -11.02
CA VAL A 299 8.23 -9.94 -12.16
C VAL A 299 7.31 -11.08 -11.72
N ILE A 300 7.55 -11.70 -10.56
CA ILE A 300 6.65 -12.71 -10.00
C ILE A 300 5.25 -12.10 -9.79
N ALA A 301 5.18 -10.92 -9.17
CA ALA A 301 3.91 -10.20 -8.99
C ALA A 301 3.22 -9.90 -10.34
N PHE A 302 3.98 -9.48 -11.35
CA PHE A 302 3.48 -9.24 -12.71
C PHE A 302 2.90 -10.50 -13.36
N ILE A 303 3.62 -11.63 -13.32
CA ILE A 303 3.17 -12.90 -13.89
C ILE A 303 1.89 -13.38 -13.21
N ILE A 304 1.80 -13.27 -11.88
CA ILE A 304 0.60 -13.66 -11.13
C ILE A 304 -0.59 -12.77 -11.54
N SER A 305 -0.39 -11.46 -11.70
CA SER A 305 -1.42 -10.53 -12.16
C SER A 305 -1.98 -10.91 -13.55
N LEU A 306 -1.10 -11.28 -14.48
CA LEU A 306 -1.52 -11.76 -15.81
C LEU A 306 -2.34 -13.06 -15.72
N ARG A 307 -1.92 -14.00 -14.88
CA ARG A 307 -2.63 -15.28 -14.68
C ARG A 307 -4.02 -15.08 -14.08
N MET A 308 -4.15 -14.21 -13.09
CA MET A 308 -5.44 -13.89 -12.46
C MET A 308 -6.44 -13.33 -13.47
N ARG A 309 -6.01 -12.36 -14.29
CA ARG A 309 -6.86 -11.79 -15.34
C ARG A 309 -7.28 -12.83 -16.38
N GLY A 310 -6.36 -13.70 -16.79
CA GLY A 310 -6.64 -14.79 -17.72
C GLY A 310 -7.69 -15.78 -17.17
N ALA A 311 -7.62 -16.10 -15.88
CA ALA A 311 -8.58 -16.98 -15.22
C ALA A 311 -9.99 -16.35 -15.14
N GLN A 312 -10.09 -15.07 -14.80
CA GLN A 312 -11.37 -14.35 -14.70
C GLN A 312 -12.03 -14.17 -16.08
N SER A 313 -11.26 -13.82 -17.11
CA SER A 313 -11.76 -13.71 -18.49
C SER A 313 -12.30 -15.06 -19.01
N SER A 314 -11.61 -16.15 -18.69
CA SER A 314 -12.03 -17.50 -19.08
C SER A 314 -13.30 -17.96 -18.36
N ALA A 315 -13.45 -17.63 -17.07
CA ALA A 315 -14.64 -17.94 -16.28
C ALA A 315 -15.88 -17.19 -16.81
N CYS A 316 -15.74 -15.89 -17.09
CA CYS A 316 -16.80 -15.06 -17.68
C CYS A 316 -17.26 -15.59 -19.05
N LYS A 317 -16.32 -16.01 -19.90
CA LYS A 317 -16.66 -16.59 -21.21
C LYS A 317 -17.45 -17.90 -21.06
N LYS A 318 -17.11 -18.74 -20.08
CA LYS A 318 -17.84 -19.99 -19.80
C LYS A 318 -19.27 -19.73 -19.29
N SER A 319 -19.47 -18.74 -18.43
CA SER A 319 -20.80 -18.40 -17.92
C SER A 319 -21.71 -17.84 -19.01
N ILE A 320 -21.19 -17.01 -19.91
CA ILE A 320 -21.96 -16.48 -21.05
C ILE A 320 -22.38 -17.62 -21.98
N VAL A 321 -21.47 -18.54 -22.31
CA VAL A 321 -21.79 -19.70 -23.16
C VAL A 321 -22.82 -20.62 -22.50
N GLN A 322 -22.75 -20.84 -21.17
CA GLN A 322 -23.78 -21.62 -20.45
C GLN A 322 -25.14 -20.92 -20.41
N GLN A 323 -25.16 -19.59 -20.35
CA GLN A 323 -26.39 -18.81 -20.35
C GLN A 323 -27.02 -18.69 -21.75
N GLU A 324 -26.23 -18.83 -22.81
CA GLU A 324 -26.71 -18.86 -24.21
C GLU A 324 -27.21 -20.26 -24.62
N GLN A 325 -26.86 -21.31 -23.85
CA GLN A 325 -27.28 -22.70 -24.05
C GLN A 325 -28.47 -23.14 -23.19
N ALA A 326 -28.96 -22.27 -22.28
CA ALA A 326 -30.09 -22.52 -21.38
C ALA A 326 -31.32 -21.72 -21.81
#